data_AF-A0A953EZX7-F1
#
_entry.id   AF-A0A953EZX7-F1
#
_cell.length_a   1.000
_cell.length_b   1.000
_cell.length_c   1.000
_cell.angle_alpha   90.00
_cell.angle_beta   90.00
_cell.angle_gamma   90.00
#
_symmetry.space_group_name_H-M   'P 1'
#
loop_
_entity.id
_entity.type
_entity.pdbx_description
1 polymer ?
#
loop_
_entity_poly.entity_id
_entity_poly.type
_entity_poly.pdbx_seq_one_letter_code
_entity_poly.pdbx_strand_id
1 'polypeptide(L)'
;MALLLLAAGCHHPIRVVTDSRVNVFGPSPQNLGPLMPMPVAGSSATTTRRIALIDVDGLLLNQDMTGLYSDGENPVALFREKLDAVSKDPCYAAVVLRINSPGGGVTASDMLRHDLQGFKARTGLPVVACLLDVGAGGAYYLATAADHVMVHPTSITGGIGVILNLYNLEDAMAQYNVAGVPVKAGEFIDLGTPIKAQTEDGRAILQRMAEEYHARFREMVLASRPQLRAAPPIVFDGRVFTAQQALSLKLVDSMGYLDDAVQIAGQMGGAPGAQVIVLHRRHDRARTPYDTTPNFPVQGGILPLSMPGLERSRLPTFLYLWQPEPTLERAAVGR
;
A
#
# COMPACT_ATOMS: atom_id res chain seq x y z
N MET A 1 -36.68 13.34 23.03
CA MET A 1 -37.73 13.74 24.00
C MET A 1 -37.27 15.04 24.65
N ALA A 2 -37.91 16.15 24.30
CA ALA A 2 -37.53 17.48 24.75
C ALA A 2 -37.97 17.71 26.20
N LEU A 3 -37.13 18.36 27.02
CA LEU A 3 -37.53 18.85 28.33
C LEU A 3 -37.14 20.33 28.46
N LEU A 4 -38.16 21.18 28.55
CA LEU A 4 -38.03 22.58 28.96
C LEU A 4 -37.53 22.66 30.40
N LEU A 5 -36.55 23.53 30.65
CA LEU A 5 -36.11 23.92 31.99
C LEU A 5 -36.68 25.29 32.34
N LEU A 6 -37.66 25.30 33.25
CA LEU A 6 -38.10 26.49 33.99
C LEU A 6 -37.05 26.85 35.03
N ALA A 7 -36.64 28.12 35.02
CA ALA A 7 -35.72 28.70 35.97
C ALA A 7 -36.36 28.84 37.36
N ALA A 8 -35.73 28.26 38.38
CA ALA A 8 -35.86 28.67 39.77
C ALA A 8 -34.48 28.58 40.42
N GLY A 9 -34.06 29.67 41.06
CA GLY A 9 -32.71 29.88 41.56
C GLY A 9 -32.29 28.88 42.62
N CYS A 10 -31.25 28.11 42.33
CA CYS A 10 -30.35 27.53 43.32
C CYS A 10 -28.92 27.66 42.80
N HIS A 11 -28.12 28.51 43.45
CA HIS A 11 -26.69 28.68 43.20
C HIS A 11 -25.90 27.50 43.79
N HIS A 12 -26.07 26.29 43.25
CA HIS A 12 -25.11 25.19 43.47
C HIS A 12 -24.80 24.57 42.10
N PRO A 13 -23.53 24.50 41.68
CA PRO A 13 -23.19 23.82 40.43
C PRO A 13 -23.55 22.35 40.59
N ILE A 14 -24.52 21.88 39.81
CA ILE A 14 -24.84 20.46 39.72
C ILE A 14 -23.60 19.78 39.13
N ARG A 15 -22.81 19.14 40.00
CA ARG A 15 -21.66 18.35 39.59
C ARG A 15 -22.16 16.98 39.14
N VAL A 16 -22.56 16.89 37.87
CA VAL A 16 -22.85 15.60 37.25
C VAL A 16 -21.53 14.89 36.98
N VAL A 17 -21.15 13.96 37.86
CA VAL A 17 -20.03 13.04 37.64
C VAL A 17 -20.64 11.78 37.03
N THR A 18 -20.52 11.62 35.71
CA THR A 18 -20.83 10.35 35.07
C THR A 18 -19.62 9.43 35.19
N ASP A 19 -19.71 8.40 36.03
CA ASP A 19 -18.71 7.36 36.16
C ASP A 19 -18.85 6.33 35.01
N SER A 20 -18.82 6.84 33.78
CA SER A 20 -18.97 6.05 32.56
C SER A 20 -17.65 5.32 32.28
N ARG A 21 -17.52 4.12 32.85
CA ARG A 21 -16.45 3.20 32.45
C ARG A 21 -16.77 2.63 31.07
N VAL A 22 -16.19 3.22 30.04
CA VAL A 22 -16.17 2.60 28.71
C VAL A 22 -15.13 1.49 28.76
N ASN A 23 -15.57 0.25 28.99
CA ASN A 23 -14.74 -0.93 28.77
C ASN A 23 -14.61 -1.12 27.25
N VAL A 24 -13.56 -0.55 26.67
CA VAL A 24 -13.18 -0.85 25.29
C VAL A 24 -12.59 -2.26 25.29
N PHE A 25 -13.42 -3.25 24.96
CA PHE A 25 -12.93 -4.56 24.56
C PHE A 25 -12.30 -4.42 23.17
N GLY A 26 -11.03 -4.05 23.12
CA GLY A 26 -10.22 -4.33 21.95
C GLY A 26 -10.00 -5.84 21.87
N PRO A 27 -9.96 -6.46 20.68
CA PRO A 27 -9.37 -7.79 20.58
C PRO A 27 -7.97 -7.72 21.21
N SER A 28 -7.66 -8.64 22.13
CA SER A 28 -6.26 -8.88 22.46
C SER A 28 -5.53 -9.19 21.14
N PRO A 29 -4.30 -8.70 20.92
CA PRO A 29 -3.53 -9.06 19.74
C PRO A 29 -3.54 -10.58 19.64
N GLN A 30 -4.29 -11.10 18.67
CA GLN A 30 -4.39 -12.54 18.51
C GLN A 30 -2.99 -12.96 18.08
N ASN A 31 -2.42 -13.95 18.76
CA ASN A 31 -1.22 -14.59 18.26
C ASN A 31 -1.64 -15.28 16.95
N LEU A 32 -1.44 -14.60 15.83
CA LEU A 32 -1.88 -15.03 14.51
C LEU A 32 -1.18 -16.34 14.08
N GLY A 33 -0.16 -16.78 14.82
CA GLY A 33 0.56 -18.03 14.60
C GLY A 33 1.53 -17.96 13.41
N PRO A 34 2.33 -19.03 13.19
CA PRO A 34 3.29 -19.07 12.08
C PRO A 34 2.57 -19.19 10.72
N LEU A 35 3.21 -18.69 9.66
CA LEU A 35 2.81 -18.99 8.28
C LEU A 35 2.82 -20.49 8.01
N MET A 36 1.78 -20.98 7.34
CA MET A 36 1.60 -22.37 6.94
C MET A 36 1.50 -22.46 5.41
N PRO A 37 2.16 -23.46 4.78
CA PRO A 37 1.99 -23.71 3.36
C PRO A 37 0.60 -24.30 3.09
N MET A 38 -0.19 -23.65 2.24
CA MET A 38 -1.47 -24.16 1.76
C MET A 38 -1.40 -24.46 0.26
N PRO A 39 -1.59 -25.73 -0.16
CA PRO A 39 -1.67 -26.06 -1.58
C PRO A 39 -2.98 -25.54 -2.16
N VAL A 40 -2.92 -24.94 -3.36
CA VAL A 40 -4.13 -24.49 -4.05
C VAL A 40 -4.88 -25.68 -4.65
N ALA A 41 -6.18 -25.80 -4.35
CA ALA A 41 -7.05 -26.84 -4.89
C ALA A 41 -7.09 -26.79 -6.43
N GLY A 42 -6.94 -27.95 -7.09
CA GLY A 42 -6.91 -28.06 -8.56
C GLY A 42 -5.51 -28.15 -9.18
N SER A 43 -4.45 -27.86 -8.41
CA SER A 43 -3.07 -28.15 -8.84
C SER A 43 -2.81 -29.66 -8.75
N SER A 44 -3.03 -30.40 -9.84
CA SER A 44 -2.60 -31.81 -9.96
C SER A 44 -1.07 -31.88 -9.94
N ALA A 45 -0.48 -31.93 -8.75
CA ALA A 45 0.97 -31.96 -8.58
C ALA A 45 1.53 -33.32 -9.03
N THR A 46 2.21 -33.34 -10.16
CA THR A 46 3.04 -34.48 -10.61
C THR A 46 4.47 -34.41 -10.06
N THR A 47 4.83 -33.34 -9.34
CA THR A 47 6.19 -33.09 -8.86
C THR A 47 6.23 -32.69 -7.37
N THR A 48 7.38 -32.91 -6.72
CA THR A 48 7.64 -32.47 -5.33
C THR A 48 8.08 -31.01 -5.22
N ARG A 49 8.24 -30.32 -6.36
CA ARG A 49 8.65 -28.92 -6.43
C ARG A 49 7.45 -27.99 -6.25
N ARG A 50 7.73 -26.82 -5.68
CA ARG A 50 6.72 -25.82 -5.31
C ARG A 50 7.01 -24.48 -5.97
N ILE A 51 5.95 -23.73 -6.27
CA ILE A 51 6.01 -22.31 -6.61
C ILE A 51 5.32 -21.55 -5.48
N ALA A 52 6.03 -20.59 -4.89
CA ALA A 52 5.45 -19.75 -3.85
C ALA A 52 4.63 -18.62 -4.50
N LEU A 53 3.35 -18.53 -4.17
CA LEU A 53 2.51 -17.39 -4.52
C LEU A 53 2.48 -16.43 -3.32
N ILE A 54 3.01 -15.21 -3.50
CA ILE A 54 3.09 -14.18 -2.47
C ILE A 54 2.26 -12.98 -2.89
N ASP A 55 1.33 -12.60 -2.02
CA ASP A 55 0.44 -11.47 -2.25
C ASP A 55 1.08 -10.15 -1.85
N VAL A 56 0.88 -9.16 -2.71
CA VAL A 56 1.18 -7.75 -2.47
C VAL A 56 -0.07 -6.96 -2.82
N ASP A 57 -0.95 -6.83 -1.83
CA ASP A 57 -2.26 -6.20 -1.98
C ASP A 57 -2.35 -4.90 -1.17
N GLY A 58 -3.16 -3.98 -1.70
CA GLY A 58 -3.55 -2.78 -0.98
C GLY A 58 -2.47 -1.74 -0.76
N LEU A 59 -2.64 -0.89 0.25
CA LEU A 59 -1.74 0.25 0.49
C LEU A 59 -0.45 -0.21 1.19
N LEU A 60 0.69 0.01 0.54
CA LEU A 60 1.99 -0.46 1.02
C LEU A 60 2.59 0.51 2.04
N LEU A 61 2.33 0.29 3.32
CA LEU A 61 2.88 1.08 4.43
C LEU A 61 3.61 0.17 5.41
N ASN A 62 4.65 0.71 6.08
CA ASN A 62 5.35 -0.01 7.14
C ASN A 62 4.69 0.26 8.50
N GLN A 63 3.45 -0.20 8.66
CA GLN A 63 2.67 -0.06 9.87
C GLN A 63 1.58 -1.14 9.93
N ASP A 64 1.14 -1.48 11.12
CA ASP A 64 0.04 -2.43 11.30
C ASP A 64 -1.26 -1.84 10.77
N MET A 65 -1.97 -2.58 9.91
CA MET A 65 -3.24 -2.15 9.34
C MET A 65 -4.41 -2.58 10.23
N THR A 66 -4.43 -2.09 11.46
CA THR A 66 -5.48 -2.45 12.43
C THR A 66 -6.84 -1.86 12.07
N GLY A 67 -7.88 -2.68 12.19
CA GLY A 67 -9.27 -2.33 11.98
C GLY A 67 -10.15 -2.76 13.14
N LEU A 68 -11.36 -2.21 13.22
CA LEU A 68 -12.37 -2.75 14.14
C LEU A 68 -12.66 -4.20 13.70
N TYR A 69 -12.39 -5.17 14.59
CA TYR A 69 -12.50 -6.62 14.35
C TYR A 69 -11.47 -7.24 13.38
N SER A 70 -10.37 -6.55 13.06
CA SER A 70 -9.29 -7.10 12.23
C SER A 70 -7.92 -6.66 12.75
N ASP A 71 -7.12 -7.62 13.22
CA ASP A 71 -5.69 -7.44 13.43
C ASP A 71 -5.01 -7.48 12.06
N GLY A 72 -5.13 -6.41 11.27
CA GLY A 72 -4.45 -6.35 9.98
C GLY A 72 -2.93 -6.30 10.18
N GLU A 73 -2.21 -6.94 9.29
CA GLU A 73 -0.76 -7.09 9.41
C GLU A 73 -0.03 -5.88 8.84
N ASN A 74 1.23 -5.71 9.22
CA ASN A 74 2.14 -4.80 8.53
C ASN A 74 2.59 -5.42 7.19
N PRO A 75 2.23 -4.83 6.04
CA PRO A 75 2.57 -5.36 4.72
C PRO A 75 4.07 -5.63 4.51
N VAL A 76 4.95 -4.78 5.06
CA VAL A 76 6.41 -4.92 4.91
C VAL A 76 6.92 -6.09 5.75
N ALA A 77 6.44 -6.22 6.99
CA ALA A 77 6.82 -7.33 7.87
C ALA A 77 6.36 -8.68 7.30
N LEU A 78 5.09 -8.76 6.87
CA LEU A 78 4.51 -9.97 6.30
C LEU A 78 5.23 -10.41 5.03
N PHE A 79 5.57 -9.46 4.15
CA PHE A 79 6.31 -9.77 2.92
C PHE A 79 7.68 -10.39 3.23
N ARG A 80 8.43 -9.81 4.17
CA ARG A 80 9.73 -10.36 4.60
C ARG A 80 9.57 -11.75 5.22
N GLU A 81 8.56 -11.95 6.07
CA GLU A 81 8.29 -13.26 6.68
C GLU A 81 8.02 -14.33 5.62
N LYS A 82 7.22 -14.01 4.60
CA LYS A 82 6.94 -14.90 3.46
C LYS A 82 8.21 -15.23 2.66
N LEU A 83 9.04 -14.24 2.33
CA LEU A 83 10.32 -14.47 1.64
C LEU A 83 11.28 -15.35 2.46
N ASP A 84 11.35 -15.13 3.77
CA ASP A 84 12.19 -15.93 4.65
C ASP A 84 11.70 -17.37 4.77
N ALA A 85 10.37 -17.59 4.84
CA ALA A 85 9.78 -18.91 4.82
C ALA A 85 10.11 -19.66 3.50
N VAL A 86 9.99 -18.99 2.36
CA VAL A 86 10.37 -19.56 1.06
C VAL A 86 11.86 -19.90 1.01
N SER A 87 12.72 -19.01 1.52
CA SER A 87 14.17 -19.21 1.47
C SER A 87 14.68 -20.40 2.30
N LYS A 88 13.91 -20.83 3.30
CA LYS A 88 14.24 -21.95 4.20
C LYS A 88 13.79 -23.32 3.66
N ASP A 89 12.89 -23.34 2.68
CA ASP A 89 12.34 -24.58 2.12
C ASP A 89 12.94 -24.86 0.72
N PRO A 90 13.82 -25.87 0.58
CA PRO A 90 14.48 -26.17 -0.69
C PRO A 90 13.53 -26.77 -1.75
N CYS A 91 12.27 -27.06 -1.41
CA CYS A 91 11.28 -27.52 -2.38
C CYS A 91 10.81 -26.39 -3.32
N TYR A 92 10.97 -25.12 -2.94
CA TYR A 92 10.60 -24.01 -3.81
C TYR A 92 11.55 -23.87 -4.99
N ALA A 93 10.98 -23.75 -6.19
CA ALA A 93 11.71 -23.59 -7.45
C ALA A 93 11.58 -22.17 -8.03
N ALA A 94 10.54 -21.42 -7.65
CA ALA A 94 10.31 -20.05 -8.10
C ALA A 94 9.30 -19.33 -7.17
N VAL A 95 9.19 -18.01 -7.34
CA VAL A 95 8.20 -17.16 -6.67
C VAL A 95 7.37 -16.40 -7.70
N VAL A 96 6.06 -16.33 -7.46
CA VAL A 96 5.15 -15.42 -8.15
C VAL A 96 4.68 -14.36 -7.15
N LEU A 97 4.94 -13.09 -7.44
CA LEU A 97 4.35 -11.97 -6.72
C LEU A 97 3.02 -11.62 -7.38
N ARG A 98 1.91 -11.84 -6.67
CA ARG A 98 0.57 -11.45 -7.10
C ARG A 98 0.27 -10.06 -6.56
N ILE A 99 0.34 -9.07 -7.44
CA ILE A 99 0.30 -7.65 -7.07
C ILE A 99 -1.07 -7.07 -7.41
N ASN A 100 -1.79 -6.57 -6.41
CA ASN A 100 -3.00 -5.78 -6.58
C ASN A 100 -2.97 -4.56 -5.64
N SER A 101 -2.20 -3.54 -6.02
CA SER A 101 -1.87 -2.42 -5.16
C SER A 101 -1.71 -1.11 -5.95
N PRO A 102 -2.27 0.01 -5.44
CA PRO A 102 -2.03 1.34 -5.99
C PRO A 102 -0.65 1.91 -5.60
N GLY A 103 0.11 1.21 -4.74
CA GLY A 103 1.37 1.67 -4.17
C GLY A 103 1.26 2.00 -2.69
N GLY A 104 2.05 2.96 -2.21
CA GLY A 104 2.10 3.32 -0.80
C GLY A 104 3.30 4.20 -0.45
N GLY A 105 3.81 4.07 0.77
CA GLY A 105 4.93 4.87 1.27
C GLY A 105 6.21 4.66 0.46
N VAL A 106 6.94 5.75 0.18
CA VAL A 106 8.23 5.69 -0.53
C VAL A 106 9.18 4.71 0.16
N THR A 107 9.35 4.85 1.48
CA THR A 107 10.24 3.97 2.28
C THR A 107 9.75 2.52 2.32
N ALA A 108 8.45 2.30 2.48
CA ALA A 108 7.88 0.94 2.51
C ALA A 108 8.11 0.22 1.17
N SER A 109 7.89 0.92 0.06
CA SER A 109 8.15 0.40 -1.29
C SER A 109 9.63 0.08 -1.50
N ASP A 110 10.54 0.92 -0.98
CA ASP A 110 11.98 0.70 -1.04
C ASP A 110 12.44 -0.50 -0.22
N MET A 111 11.88 -0.69 0.99
CA MET A 111 12.14 -1.87 1.82
C MET A 111 11.71 -3.16 1.13
N LEU A 112 10.49 -3.20 0.58
CA LEU A 112 9.98 -4.36 -0.16
C LEU A 112 10.89 -4.68 -1.36
N ARG A 113 11.28 -3.66 -2.12
CA ARG A 113 12.18 -3.79 -3.27
C ARG A 113 13.53 -4.35 -2.86
N HIS A 114 14.12 -3.79 -1.80
CA HIS A 114 15.41 -4.21 -1.26
C HIS A 114 15.39 -5.67 -0.78
N ASP A 115 14.33 -6.05 -0.06
CA ASP A 115 14.16 -7.42 0.45
C ASP A 115 14.03 -8.44 -0.68
N LEU A 116 13.29 -8.10 -1.74
CA LEU A 116 13.17 -8.97 -2.91
C LEU A 116 14.52 -9.13 -3.63
N GLN A 117 15.28 -8.05 -3.80
CA GLN A 117 16.62 -8.13 -4.41
C GLN A 117 17.56 -8.99 -3.56
N GLY A 118 17.58 -8.78 -2.24
CA GLY A 118 18.35 -9.61 -1.33
C GLY A 118 17.92 -11.08 -1.36
N PHE A 119 16.62 -11.35 -1.56
CA PHE A 119 16.08 -12.71 -1.67
C PHE A 119 16.55 -13.40 -2.93
N LYS A 120 16.48 -12.71 -4.06
CA LYS A 120 16.98 -13.22 -5.34
C LYS A 120 18.48 -13.48 -5.28
N ALA A 121 19.25 -12.55 -4.72
CA ALA A 121 20.70 -12.69 -4.60
C ALA A 121 21.12 -13.88 -3.73
N ARG A 122 20.41 -14.14 -2.61
CA ARG A 122 20.76 -15.22 -1.67
C ARG A 122 20.25 -16.61 -2.10
N THR A 123 19.12 -16.67 -2.79
CA THR A 123 18.47 -17.96 -3.15
C THR A 123 18.70 -18.38 -4.60
N GLY A 124 18.92 -17.42 -5.50
CA GLY A 124 18.91 -17.66 -6.95
C GLY A 124 17.53 -18.03 -7.52
N LEU A 125 16.46 -17.98 -6.71
CA LEU A 125 15.12 -18.31 -7.17
C LEU A 125 14.59 -17.21 -8.09
N PRO A 126 14.07 -17.56 -9.29
CA PRO A 126 13.46 -16.61 -10.17
C PRO A 126 12.15 -16.09 -9.59
N VAL A 127 11.88 -14.81 -9.83
CA VAL A 127 10.67 -14.12 -9.37
C VAL A 127 9.92 -13.55 -10.56
N VAL A 128 8.63 -13.90 -10.67
CA VAL A 128 7.70 -13.31 -11.64
C VAL A 128 6.71 -12.41 -10.91
N ALA A 129 6.63 -11.13 -11.27
CA ALA A 129 5.58 -10.23 -10.79
C ALA A 129 4.37 -10.28 -11.74
N CYS A 130 3.18 -10.50 -11.21
CA CYS A 130 1.91 -10.49 -11.93
C CYS A 130 1.04 -9.35 -11.41
N LEU A 131 0.85 -8.32 -12.23
CA LEU A 131 0.01 -7.16 -11.91
C LEU A 131 -1.46 -7.48 -12.23
N LEU A 132 -2.32 -7.48 -11.21
CA LEU A 132 -3.77 -7.73 -11.33
C LEU A 132 -4.52 -6.41 -11.58
N ASP A 133 -5.59 -6.08 -10.85
CA ASP A 133 -6.42 -4.91 -11.17
C ASP A 133 -5.60 -3.62 -11.20
N VAL A 134 -4.72 -3.43 -10.20
CA VAL A 134 -3.82 -2.28 -10.11
C VAL A 134 -2.41 -2.74 -9.75
N GLY A 135 -1.42 -2.26 -10.48
CA GLY A 135 0.00 -2.42 -10.13
C GLY A 135 0.74 -1.13 -10.39
N ALA A 136 0.48 -0.09 -9.60
CA ALA A 136 0.94 1.27 -9.84
C ALA A 136 1.78 1.82 -8.67
N GLY A 137 2.50 2.92 -8.89
CA GLY A 137 3.27 3.59 -7.85
C GLY A 137 4.28 2.65 -7.19
N GLY A 138 4.24 2.57 -5.86
CA GLY A 138 5.14 1.75 -5.04
C GLY A 138 5.05 0.25 -5.35
N ALA A 139 3.90 -0.21 -5.85
CA ALA A 139 3.72 -1.59 -6.29
C ALA A 139 4.47 -1.86 -7.59
N TYR A 140 4.44 -0.92 -8.54
CA TYR A 140 5.26 -1.00 -9.75
C TYR A 140 6.75 -0.85 -9.42
N TYR A 141 7.12 0.01 -8.48
CA TYR A 141 8.48 0.14 -7.95
C TYR A 141 9.03 -1.19 -7.40
N LEU A 142 8.21 -1.95 -6.67
CA LEU A 142 8.55 -3.31 -6.25
C LEU A 142 8.63 -4.26 -7.44
N ALA A 143 7.64 -4.22 -8.35
CA ALA A 143 7.56 -5.12 -9.48
C ALA A 143 8.81 -5.06 -10.37
N THR A 144 9.46 -3.89 -10.52
CA THR A 144 10.70 -3.77 -11.30
C THR A 144 11.88 -4.53 -10.72
N ALA A 145 11.78 -5.07 -9.50
CA ALA A 145 12.78 -5.95 -8.90
C ALA A 145 12.67 -7.42 -9.34
N ALA A 146 11.52 -7.82 -9.87
CA ALA A 146 11.29 -9.17 -10.39
C ALA A 146 12.15 -9.46 -11.63
N ASP A 147 12.34 -10.74 -11.95
CA ASP A 147 13.03 -11.15 -13.19
C ASP A 147 12.13 -11.00 -14.41
N HIS A 148 10.81 -11.09 -14.22
CA HIS A 148 9.81 -10.92 -15.26
C HIS A 148 8.58 -10.19 -14.69
N VAL A 149 8.12 -9.16 -15.38
CA VAL A 149 6.91 -8.39 -15.02
C VAL A 149 5.83 -8.67 -16.05
N MET A 150 4.78 -9.35 -15.61
CA MET A 150 3.57 -9.61 -16.40
C MET A 150 2.41 -8.76 -15.90
N VAL A 151 1.56 -8.33 -16.84
CA VAL A 151 0.37 -7.52 -16.53
C VAL A 151 -0.91 -8.23 -16.98
N HIS A 152 -1.95 -8.18 -16.16
CA HIS A 152 -3.28 -8.66 -16.54
C HIS A 152 -3.85 -7.80 -17.69
N PRO A 153 -4.54 -8.37 -18.70
CA PRO A 153 -5.01 -7.59 -19.86
C PRO A 153 -5.88 -6.36 -19.55
N THR A 154 -6.60 -6.38 -18.42
CA THR A 154 -7.47 -5.28 -17.96
C THR A 154 -6.83 -4.41 -16.87
N SER A 155 -5.58 -4.67 -16.52
CA SER A 155 -4.85 -3.96 -15.47
C SER A 155 -4.51 -2.53 -15.86
N ILE A 156 -4.28 -1.72 -14.84
CA ILE A 156 -3.55 -0.45 -14.92
C ILE A 156 -2.23 -0.52 -14.15
N THR A 157 -1.19 0.05 -14.76
CA THR A 157 0.17 0.09 -14.18
C THR A 157 0.88 1.41 -14.51
N GLY A 158 2.14 1.56 -14.11
CA GLY A 158 2.86 2.82 -14.16
C GLY A 158 2.65 3.59 -12.85
N GLY A 159 2.18 4.83 -12.94
CA GLY A 159 2.08 5.70 -11.77
C GLY A 159 3.46 6.08 -11.22
N ILE A 160 4.44 6.27 -12.11
CA ILE A 160 5.81 6.60 -11.73
C ILE A 160 5.83 8.08 -11.34
N GLY A 161 5.62 8.34 -10.05
CA GLY A 161 5.49 9.67 -9.49
C GLY A 161 5.47 9.62 -7.97
N VAL A 162 5.48 10.80 -7.35
CA VAL A 162 5.46 10.99 -5.90
C VAL A 162 4.41 12.03 -5.55
N ILE A 163 3.67 11.77 -4.47
CA ILE A 163 2.71 12.72 -3.92
C ILE A 163 2.92 12.87 -2.41
N LEU A 164 2.71 14.10 -1.93
CA LEU A 164 2.55 14.43 -0.52
C LEU A 164 1.21 15.16 -0.37
N ASN A 165 0.24 14.52 0.27
CA ASN A 165 -1.07 15.11 0.50
C ASN A 165 -1.02 16.01 1.73
N LEU A 166 -1.34 17.30 1.53
CA LEU A 166 -1.46 18.30 2.59
C LEU A 166 -2.78 19.05 2.43
N TYR A 167 -3.42 19.36 3.56
CA TYR A 167 -4.67 20.12 3.59
C TYR A 167 -4.51 21.35 4.47
N ASN A 168 -4.99 22.51 4.02
CA ASN A 168 -5.09 23.70 4.86
C ASN A 168 -6.51 23.80 5.44
N LEU A 169 -6.60 23.78 6.77
CA LEU A 169 -7.83 23.86 7.56
C LEU A 169 -7.94 25.17 8.36
N GLU A 170 -7.06 26.14 8.13
CA GLU A 170 -7.02 27.43 8.83
C GLU A 170 -8.40 28.10 8.85
N ASP A 171 -9.01 28.30 7.69
CA ASP A 171 -10.34 28.93 7.57
C ASP A 171 -11.45 28.08 8.22
N ALA A 172 -11.36 26.76 8.12
CA ALA A 172 -12.34 25.86 8.72
C ALA A 172 -12.28 25.93 10.25
N MET A 173 -11.09 26.02 10.83
CA MET A 173 -10.88 26.18 12.27
C MET A 173 -11.33 27.56 12.76
N ALA A 174 -11.06 28.61 11.97
CA ALA A 174 -11.48 29.98 12.29
C ALA A 174 -13.00 30.11 12.44
N GLN A 175 -13.80 29.40 11.63
CA GLN A 175 -15.28 29.38 11.75
C GLN A 175 -15.77 28.90 13.12
N TYR A 176 -15.00 28.07 13.81
CA TYR A 176 -15.32 27.57 15.15
C TYR A 176 -14.55 28.30 16.25
N ASN A 177 -13.92 29.45 15.94
CA ASN A 177 -13.07 30.22 16.85
C ASN A 177 -11.92 29.40 17.43
N VAL A 178 -11.39 28.45 16.67
CA VAL A 178 -10.22 27.66 17.06
C VAL A 178 -8.99 28.26 16.38
N ALA A 179 -8.02 28.72 17.17
CA ALA A 179 -6.77 29.29 16.68
C ALA A 179 -5.59 28.35 16.95
N GLY A 180 -4.74 28.15 15.93
CA GLY A 180 -3.47 27.45 16.08
C GLY A 180 -2.39 28.40 16.60
N VAL A 181 -1.85 28.14 17.79
CA VAL A 181 -0.76 28.95 18.39
C VAL A 181 0.44 28.04 18.70
N PRO A 182 1.19 27.57 17.68
CA PRO A 182 2.32 26.67 17.91
C PRO A 182 3.50 27.41 18.57
N VAL A 183 3.99 26.88 19.69
CA VAL A 183 5.28 27.28 20.28
C VAL A 183 6.34 26.31 19.78
N LYS A 184 7.34 26.81 19.06
CA LYS A 184 8.29 25.95 18.34
C LYS A 184 9.73 26.43 18.43
N ALA A 185 10.65 25.47 18.48
CA ALA A 185 12.08 25.68 18.27
C ALA A 185 12.43 25.17 16.86
N GLY A 186 12.84 26.09 15.98
CA GLY A 186 13.09 25.83 14.56
C GLY A 186 11.97 26.38 13.66
N GLU A 187 12.36 27.15 12.64
CA GLU A 187 11.42 27.83 11.74
C GLU A 187 10.50 26.84 11.00
N PHE A 188 11.06 25.73 10.52
CA PHE A 188 10.40 24.78 9.61
C PHE A 188 9.94 23.48 10.29
N ILE A 189 9.95 23.39 11.61
CA ILE A 189 9.61 22.13 12.33
C ILE A 189 8.12 21.75 12.21
N ASP A 190 7.28 22.69 11.82
CA ASP A 190 5.85 22.49 11.55
C ASP A 190 5.50 22.54 10.05
N LEU A 191 6.47 22.27 9.15
CA LEU A 191 6.20 22.13 7.72
C LEU A 191 5.10 21.10 7.46
N GLY A 192 4.20 21.42 6.54
CA GLY A 192 3.03 20.59 6.25
C GLY A 192 1.93 20.62 7.32
N THR A 193 2.02 21.51 8.31
CA THR A 193 0.92 21.69 9.27
C THR A 193 -0.39 22.10 8.58
N PRO A 194 -1.54 21.55 9.01
CA PRO A 194 -2.84 21.88 8.41
C PRO A 194 -3.47 23.14 9.00
N ILE A 195 -2.90 23.74 10.03
CA ILE A 195 -3.54 24.83 10.79
C ILE A 195 -3.21 26.24 10.26
N LYS A 196 -2.37 26.32 9.23
CA LYS A 196 -1.98 27.57 8.55
C LYS A 196 -1.59 27.28 7.11
N ALA A 197 -1.66 28.31 6.26
CA ALA A 197 -1.06 28.25 4.93
C ALA A 197 0.46 27.99 4.98
N GLN A 198 0.97 27.21 4.01
CA GLN A 198 2.40 27.02 3.83
C GLN A 198 3.05 28.28 3.24
N THR A 199 4.24 28.63 3.71
CA THR A 199 5.05 29.68 3.08
C THR A 199 5.63 29.17 1.76
N GLU A 200 6.02 30.09 0.88
CA GLU A 200 6.65 29.73 -0.39
C GLU A 200 7.96 28.95 -0.18
N ASP A 201 8.78 29.36 0.79
CA ASP A 201 10.00 28.63 1.17
C ASP A 201 9.70 27.23 1.69
N GLY A 202 8.66 27.08 2.51
CA GLY A 202 8.23 25.78 3.03
C GLY A 202 7.72 24.85 1.92
N ARG A 203 6.95 25.39 0.99
CA ARG A 203 6.49 24.68 -0.21
C ARG A 203 7.68 24.25 -1.07
N ALA A 204 8.66 25.12 -1.27
CA ALA A 204 9.87 24.81 -2.03
C ALA A 204 10.71 23.69 -1.39
N ILE A 205 10.79 23.64 -0.04
CA ILE A 205 11.46 22.54 0.68
C ILE A 205 10.78 21.20 0.37
N LEU A 206 9.46 21.12 0.57
CA LEU A 206 8.69 19.88 0.35
C LEU A 206 8.69 19.46 -1.13
N GLN A 207 8.68 20.44 -2.05
CA GLN A 207 8.77 20.20 -3.48
C GLN A 207 10.10 19.56 -3.88
N ARG A 208 11.23 20.05 -3.35
CA ARG A 208 12.54 19.44 -3.60
C ARG A 208 12.61 18.00 -3.10
N MET A 209 12.04 17.72 -1.92
CA MET A 209 11.96 16.35 -1.41
C MET A 209 11.15 15.44 -2.34
N ALA A 210 10.01 15.93 -2.86
CA ALA A 210 9.21 15.19 -3.83
C ALA A 210 10.00 14.87 -5.11
N GLU A 211 10.77 15.85 -5.61
CA GLU A 211 11.63 15.72 -6.79
C GLU A 211 12.76 14.71 -6.59
N GLU A 212 13.39 14.71 -5.42
CA GLU A 212 14.44 13.73 -5.05
C GLU A 212 13.88 12.30 -5.02
N TYR A 213 12.72 12.10 -4.38
CA TYR A 213 12.06 10.78 -4.38
C TYR A 213 11.62 10.36 -5.78
N HIS A 214 11.10 11.28 -6.59
CA HIS A 214 10.71 10.98 -7.95
C HIS A 214 11.93 10.60 -8.81
N ALA A 215 13.05 11.32 -8.66
CA ALA A 215 14.30 11.00 -9.33
C ALA A 215 14.80 9.59 -8.97
N ARG A 216 14.73 9.20 -7.69
CA ARG A 216 15.05 7.84 -7.23
C ARG A 216 14.15 6.79 -7.88
N PHE A 217 12.83 7.03 -7.96
CA PHE A 217 11.91 6.11 -8.66
C PHE A 217 12.35 5.92 -10.12
N ARG A 218 12.56 7.02 -10.84
CA ARG A 218 13.03 6.98 -12.23
C ARG A 218 14.33 6.17 -12.36
N GLU A 219 15.29 6.41 -11.48
CA GLU A 219 16.57 5.69 -11.47
C GLU A 219 16.36 4.17 -11.32
N MET A 220 15.53 3.74 -10.37
CA MET A 220 15.29 2.32 -10.13
C MET A 220 14.58 1.64 -11.30
N VAL A 221 13.64 2.33 -11.94
CA VAL A 221 12.96 1.83 -13.15
C VAL A 221 13.95 1.70 -14.31
N LEU A 222 14.79 2.72 -14.53
CA LEU A 222 15.80 2.71 -15.60
C LEU A 222 16.92 1.69 -15.36
N ALA A 223 17.26 1.42 -14.10
CA ALA A 223 18.23 0.39 -13.73
C ALA A 223 17.71 -1.01 -14.04
N SER A 224 16.44 -1.28 -13.70
CA SER A 224 15.80 -2.56 -13.99
C SER A 224 15.39 -2.73 -15.46
N ARG A 225 15.10 -1.63 -16.17
CA ARG A 225 14.58 -1.64 -17.55
C ARG A 225 15.33 -0.61 -18.42
N PRO A 226 16.59 -0.86 -18.79
CA PRO A 226 17.44 0.10 -19.49
C PRO A 226 16.88 0.60 -20.83
N GLN A 227 16.04 -0.20 -21.49
CA GLN A 227 15.33 0.17 -22.72
C GLN A 227 14.43 1.40 -22.56
N LEU A 228 13.98 1.71 -21.33
CA LEU A 228 13.16 2.87 -21.04
C LEU A 228 13.94 4.19 -21.09
N ARG A 229 15.27 4.18 -21.22
CA ARG A 229 16.06 5.42 -21.42
C ARG A 229 15.65 6.18 -22.69
N ALA A 230 15.14 5.45 -23.70
CA ALA A 230 14.62 6.03 -24.94
C ALA A 230 13.09 6.26 -24.90
N ALA A 231 12.43 5.96 -23.77
CA ALA A 231 10.99 6.12 -23.66
C ALA A 231 10.60 7.60 -23.60
N PRO A 232 9.37 7.96 -24.03
CA PRO A 232 8.93 9.33 -23.98
C PRO A 232 8.83 9.81 -22.52
N PRO A 233 9.05 11.12 -22.23
CA PRO A 233 8.98 11.67 -20.88
C PRO A 233 7.67 11.37 -20.13
N ILE A 234 6.59 11.15 -20.88
CA ILE A 234 5.26 10.78 -20.41
C ILE A 234 5.23 9.56 -19.48
N VAL A 235 6.24 8.69 -19.56
CA VAL A 235 6.35 7.51 -18.69
C VAL A 235 6.58 7.91 -17.23
N PHE A 236 7.21 9.06 -17.00
CA PHE A 236 7.68 9.51 -15.69
C PHE A 236 6.95 10.76 -15.19
N ASP A 237 5.72 11.01 -15.62
CA ASP A 237 4.92 12.16 -15.16
C ASP A 237 3.82 11.78 -14.17
N GLY A 238 3.87 10.57 -13.61
CA GLY A 238 2.92 10.08 -12.61
C GLY A 238 1.65 9.45 -13.18
N ARG A 239 1.42 9.48 -14.50
CA ARG A 239 0.23 8.83 -15.08
C ARG A 239 0.28 7.30 -15.04
N VAL A 240 -0.90 6.68 -15.14
CA VAL A 240 -1.04 5.24 -15.35
C VAL A 240 -1.29 4.91 -16.81
N PHE A 241 -1.03 3.66 -17.16
CA PHE A 241 -1.15 3.07 -18.48
C PHE A 241 -1.98 1.80 -18.41
N THR A 242 -2.77 1.55 -19.44
CA THR A 242 -3.41 0.23 -19.61
C THR A 242 -2.34 -0.84 -19.86
N ALA A 243 -2.68 -2.11 -19.65
CA ALA A 243 -1.81 -3.24 -19.95
C ALA A 243 -1.17 -3.17 -21.35
N GLN A 244 -1.98 -2.86 -22.37
CA GLN A 244 -1.51 -2.75 -23.75
C GLN A 244 -0.50 -1.60 -23.93
N GLN A 245 -0.78 -0.43 -23.35
CA GLN A 245 0.13 0.70 -23.39
C GLN A 245 1.43 0.40 -22.65
N ALA A 246 1.35 -0.22 -21.47
CA ALA A 246 2.51 -0.60 -20.66
C ALA A 246 3.41 -1.59 -21.42
N LEU A 247 2.83 -2.56 -22.12
CA LEU A 247 3.58 -3.51 -22.94
C LEU A 247 4.25 -2.82 -24.14
N SER A 248 3.53 -1.94 -24.83
CA SER A 248 4.07 -1.15 -25.94
C SER A 248 5.20 -0.22 -25.51
N LEU A 249 5.07 0.40 -24.35
CA LEU A 249 6.08 1.26 -23.73
C LEU A 249 7.23 0.48 -23.07
N LYS A 250 7.17 -0.85 -23.04
CA LYS A 250 8.16 -1.73 -22.40
C LYS A 250 8.26 -1.53 -20.88
N LEU A 251 7.19 -1.07 -20.23
CA LEU A 251 7.04 -1.05 -18.77
C LEU A 251 6.88 -2.46 -18.19
N VAL A 252 6.38 -3.39 -18.97
CA VAL A 252 6.18 -4.79 -18.61
C VAL A 252 6.73 -5.68 -19.72
N ASP A 253 6.97 -6.94 -19.40
CA ASP A 253 7.61 -7.92 -20.28
C ASP A 253 6.57 -8.71 -21.09
N SER A 254 5.40 -8.97 -20.51
CA SER A 254 4.32 -9.71 -21.16
C SER A 254 2.95 -9.37 -20.57
N MET A 255 1.90 -9.82 -21.25
CA MET A 255 0.52 -9.71 -20.81
C MET A 255 -0.07 -11.12 -20.70
N GLY A 256 -0.83 -11.39 -19.64
CA GLY A 256 -1.39 -12.71 -19.39
C GLY A 256 -2.18 -12.79 -18.08
N TYR A 257 -2.63 -13.98 -17.73
CA TYR A 257 -3.38 -14.28 -16.51
C TYR A 257 -2.49 -14.92 -15.45
N LEU A 258 -2.96 -15.02 -14.21
CA LEU A 258 -2.16 -15.54 -13.10
C LEU A 258 -1.57 -16.94 -13.39
N ASP A 259 -2.33 -17.80 -14.07
CA ASP A 259 -1.87 -19.13 -14.49
C ASP A 259 -0.67 -19.05 -15.45
N ASP A 260 -0.61 -18.05 -16.33
CA ASP A 260 0.53 -17.79 -17.22
C ASP A 260 1.77 -17.38 -16.40
N ALA A 261 1.61 -16.55 -15.36
CA ALA A 261 2.72 -16.18 -14.47
C ALA A 261 3.26 -17.39 -13.72
N VAL A 262 2.39 -18.28 -13.23
CA VAL A 262 2.79 -19.55 -12.60
C VAL A 262 3.54 -20.42 -13.60
N GLN A 263 3.07 -20.52 -14.85
CA GLN A 263 3.76 -21.28 -15.88
C GLN A 263 5.15 -20.71 -16.19
N ILE A 264 5.27 -19.38 -16.35
CA ILE A 264 6.55 -18.70 -16.59
C ILE A 264 7.49 -18.94 -15.40
N ALA A 265 7.02 -18.79 -14.16
CA ALA A 265 7.82 -19.03 -12.97
C ALA A 265 8.31 -20.48 -12.89
N GLY A 266 7.43 -21.46 -13.18
CA GLY A 266 7.79 -22.88 -13.24
C GLY A 266 8.83 -23.18 -14.32
N GLN A 267 8.74 -22.55 -15.49
CA GLN A 267 9.73 -22.67 -16.55
C GLN A 267 11.08 -22.07 -16.14
N MET A 268 11.10 -20.86 -15.59
CA MET A 268 12.31 -20.19 -15.10
C MET A 268 12.98 -20.97 -13.98
N GLY A 269 12.20 -21.59 -13.10
CA GLY A 269 12.67 -22.43 -11.99
C GLY A 269 13.04 -23.87 -12.37
N GLY A 270 12.91 -24.25 -13.65
CA GLY A 270 13.17 -25.62 -14.12
C GLY A 270 12.21 -26.67 -13.53
N ALA A 271 11.01 -26.26 -13.11
CA ALA A 271 9.99 -27.10 -12.50
C ALA A 271 8.60 -26.83 -13.11
N PRO A 272 8.39 -27.11 -14.41
CA PRO A 272 7.07 -26.99 -15.03
C PRO A 272 6.07 -27.93 -14.34
N GLY A 273 4.87 -27.43 -14.03
CA GLY A 273 3.85 -28.19 -13.30
C GLY A 273 4.13 -28.36 -11.80
N ALA A 274 5.03 -27.55 -11.22
CA ALA A 274 5.21 -27.46 -9.78
C ALA A 274 3.92 -27.06 -9.06
N GLN A 275 3.77 -27.56 -7.83
CA GLN A 275 2.60 -27.26 -7.01
C GLN A 275 2.62 -25.79 -6.56
N VAL A 276 1.52 -25.08 -6.77
CA VAL A 276 1.39 -23.71 -6.26
C VAL A 276 1.03 -23.74 -4.79
N ILE A 277 1.85 -23.07 -3.97
CA ILE A 277 1.66 -22.94 -2.53
C ILE A 277 1.46 -21.47 -2.19
N VAL A 278 0.38 -21.18 -1.48
CA VAL A 278 0.17 -19.86 -0.87
C VAL A 278 0.52 -19.94 0.61
N LEU A 279 1.24 -18.96 1.11
CA LEU A 279 1.60 -18.87 2.53
C LEU A 279 0.54 -18.06 3.28
N HIS A 280 -0.19 -18.76 4.15
CA HIS A 280 -1.30 -18.20 4.93
C HIS A 280 -1.16 -18.53 6.41
N ARG A 281 -1.75 -17.72 7.27
CA ARG A 281 -1.89 -18.07 8.69
C ARG A 281 -3.07 -19.03 8.87
N ARG A 282 -3.07 -19.82 9.96
CA ARG A 282 -4.03 -20.93 10.19
C ARG A 282 -5.52 -20.54 10.08
N HIS A 283 -5.85 -19.26 10.25
CA HIS A 283 -7.22 -18.75 10.21
C HIS A 283 -7.61 -18.06 8.89
N ASP A 284 -6.66 -17.92 7.95
CA ASP A 284 -6.94 -17.38 6.62
C ASP A 284 -7.61 -18.43 5.74
N ARG A 285 -8.63 -18.02 4.99
CA ARG A 285 -9.33 -18.90 4.03
C ARG A 285 -8.65 -18.78 2.67
N ALA A 286 -8.02 -19.85 2.21
CA ALA A 286 -7.47 -19.94 0.85
C ALA A 286 -8.08 -21.14 0.10
N ARG A 287 -9.08 -20.87 -0.73
CA ARG A 287 -9.80 -21.84 -1.56
C ARG A 287 -9.37 -21.80 -3.02
N THR A 288 -8.83 -20.66 -3.49
CA THR A 288 -8.44 -20.43 -4.88
C THR A 288 -7.16 -19.58 -4.98
N PRO A 289 -6.45 -19.55 -6.14
CA PRO A 289 -5.36 -18.62 -6.36
C PRO A 289 -5.78 -17.16 -6.42
N TYR A 290 -7.08 -16.86 -6.31
CA TYR A 290 -7.64 -15.51 -6.23
C TYR A 290 -7.98 -15.08 -4.79
N ASP A 291 -7.99 -16.00 -3.82
CA ASP A 291 -8.30 -15.66 -2.42
C ASP A 291 -7.19 -14.80 -1.82
N THR A 292 -7.53 -13.67 -1.21
CA THR A 292 -6.58 -12.75 -0.54
C THR A 292 -6.78 -12.79 0.97
N THR A 293 -5.69 -12.64 1.75
CA THR A 293 -5.80 -12.32 3.18
C THR A 293 -6.13 -10.82 3.29
N PRO A 294 -7.27 -10.41 3.87
CA PRO A 294 -7.62 -8.99 3.97
C PRO A 294 -6.61 -8.25 4.86
N ASN A 295 -5.81 -7.34 4.29
CA ASN A 295 -4.98 -6.38 5.03
C ASN A 295 -5.70 -5.06 5.31
N PHE A 296 -7.04 -5.03 5.22
CA PHE A 296 -7.84 -3.83 5.43
C PHE A 296 -8.85 -4.01 6.57
N PRO A 297 -9.13 -2.95 7.35
CA PRO A 297 -10.26 -2.94 8.27
C PRO A 297 -11.57 -3.28 7.57
N VAL A 298 -12.22 -4.38 7.96
CA VAL A 298 -13.53 -4.79 7.41
C VAL A 298 -14.64 -3.82 7.84
N GLN A 299 -14.40 -2.96 8.83
CA GLN A 299 -15.27 -1.84 9.19
C GLN A 299 -14.43 -0.62 9.61
N GLY A 300 -14.36 0.40 8.76
CA GLY A 300 -14.09 1.76 9.21
C GLY A 300 -15.17 2.16 10.23
N GLY A 301 -14.78 2.88 11.28
CA GLY A 301 -15.67 3.21 12.40
C GLY A 301 -16.98 3.91 11.98
N ILE A 302 -17.83 4.19 12.98
CA ILE A 302 -19.19 4.74 12.83
C ILE A 302 -19.24 6.09 12.05
N LEU A 303 -18.08 6.72 11.80
CA LEU A 303 -17.88 7.82 10.86
C LEU A 303 -16.74 7.49 9.87
N PRO A 304 -17.03 7.31 8.56
CA PRO A 304 -16.01 6.99 7.57
C PRO A 304 -15.38 8.28 7.05
N LEU A 305 -14.45 8.86 7.80
CA LEU A 305 -13.59 9.95 7.32
C LEU A 305 -12.12 9.52 7.44
N SER A 306 -11.76 8.42 6.78
CA SER A 306 -10.36 8.09 6.51
C SER A 306 -9.92 8.81 5.24
N MET A 307 -9.69 10.12 5.33
CA MET A 307 -9.06 10.89 4.26
C MET A 307 -7.53 10.75 4.39
N PRO A 308 -6.82 10.19 3.40
CA PRO A 308 -5.36 10.11 3.42
C PRO A 308 -4.73 11.49 3.58
N GLY A 309 -4.10 11.77 4.73
CA GLY A 309 -3.49 13.07 5.07
C GLY A 309 -4.20 13.86 6.19
N LEU A 310 -5.35 13.38 6.69
CA LEU A 310 -6.07 13.96 7.84
C LEU A 310 -5.94 13.14 9.14
N GLU A 311 -5.45 11.91 9.06
CA GLU A 311 -5.24 11.05 10.23
C GLU A 311 -3.99 11.45 11.02
N ARG A 312 -4.17 12.17 12.14
CA ARG A 312 -3.07 12.66 13.00
C ARG A 312 -2.17 11.58 13.60
N SER A 313 -2.56 10.30 13.57
CA SER A 313 -1.68 9.18 13.98
C SER A 313 -0.70 8.74 12.89
N ARG A 314 -0.86 9.25 11.66
CA ARG A 314 -0.02 8.97 10.49
C ARG A 314 0.57 10.30 10.01
N LEU A 315 1.85 10.52 10.28
CA LEU A 315 2.57 11.72 9.85
C LEU A 315 2.46 11.90 8.31
N PRO A 316 2.48 13.14 7.78
CA PRO A 316 2.52 13.36 6.34
C PRO A 316 3.69 12.55 5.75
N THR A 317 3.36 11.63 4.86
CA THR A 317 4.30 10.65 4.29
C THR A 317 4.31 10.84 2.78
N PHE A 318 5.50 10.86 2.18
CA PHE A 318 5.61 10.82 0.72
C PHE A 318 5.19 9.44 0.22
N LEU A 319 4.33 9.43 -0.80
CA LEU A 319 3.74 8.22 -1.35
C LEU A 319 4.14 8.06 -2.81
N TYR A 320 4.65 6.87 -3.16
CA TYR A 320 4.56 6.35 -4.52
C TYR A 320 3.15 5.76 -4.65
N LEU A 321 2.16 6.59 -4.92
CA LEU A 321 0.76 6.17 -4.90
C LEU A 321 0.04 6.69 -6.13
N TRP A 322 -0.69 5.80 -6.80
CA TRP A 322 -1.73 6.20 -7.72
C TRP A 322 -3.06 6.29 -6.95
N GLN A 323 -3.56 7.51 -6.78
CA GLN A 323 -4.80 7.79 -6.07
C GLN A 323 -5.76 8.52 -7.02
N PRO A 324 -6.79 7.85 -7.56
CA PRO A 324 -7.95 8.56 -8.09
C PRO A 324 -8.71 9.10 -6.88
N GLU A 325 -8.63 10.41 -6.63
CA GLU A 325 -9.50 11.07 -5.66
C GLU A 325 -10.96 10.76 -6.01
N PRO A 326 -11.79 10.22 -5.09
CA PRO A 326 -13.23 10.28 -5.27
C PRO A 326 -13.61 11.76 -5.23
N THR A 327 -13.88 12.32 -6.41
CA THR A 327 -14.04 13.76 -6.62
C THR A 327 -14.98 14.39 -5.59
N LEU A 328 -14.42 15.18 -4.68
CA LEU A 328 -15.11 16.33 -4.07
C LEU A 328 -15.08 17.50 -5.06
N GLU A 329 -15.44 17.24 -6.33
CA GLU A 329 -15.69 18.33 -7.26
C GLU A 329 -16.88 19.12 -6.71
N ARG A 330 -16.62 20.32 -6.19
CA ARG A 330 -17.63 21.36 -6.14
C ARG A 330 -18.11 21.53 -7.57
N ALA A 331 -19.35 21.14 -7.84
CA ALA A 331 -20.08 21.61 -9.00
C ALA A 331 -19.82 23.12 -9.12
N ALA A 332 -19.14 23.52 -10.19
CA ALA A 332 -18.91 24.92 -10.49
C ALA A 332 -20.30 25.56 -10.59
N VAL A 333 -20.69 26.30 -9.56
CA VAL A 333 -21.85 27.19 -9.64
C VAL A 333 -21.44 28.27 -10.63
N GLY A 334 -22.03 28.19 -11.82
CA GLY A 334 -21.77 29.11 -12.92
C GLY A 334 -21.88 30.57 -12.49
N ARG A 335 -21.00 31.38 -13.05
CA ARG A 335 -21.20 32.81 -13.28
C ARG A 335 -21.02 33.07 -14.77
#